data_AF-A0A662YG96-F1
#
_entry.id   AF-A0A662YG96-F1
#
_cell.length_a   1.000
_cell.length_b   1.000
_cell.length_c   1.000
_cell.angle_alpha   90.00
_cell.angle_beta   90.00
_cell.angle_gamma   90.00
#
_symmetry.space_group_name_H-M   'P 1'
#
loop_
_entity.id
_entity.type
_entity.pdbx_description
1 polymer ?
#
loop_
_entity_poly.entity_id
_entity_poly.type
_entity_poly.pdbx_seq_one_letter_code
_entity_poly.pdbx_strand_id
1 'polypeptide(L)'
;MAEDVTSEEYRATKQRLDTVLYLSIDAARMSAILLQPVVPEAAKKILDYLVVPEDKRSVAEATFLSEDEEVMGNVLDNAKSFVTFPKIQKQRHA
;
A
#
# COMPACT_ATOMS: atom_id res chain seq x y z
N MET A 1 27.13 -11.41 -13.31
CA MET A 1 26.88 -10.67 -14.56
C MET A 1 26.19 -9.39 -14.15
N ALA A 2 26.81 -8.23 -14.35
CA ALA A 2 26.17 -6.96 -14.03
C ALA A 2 25.04 -6.75 -15.04
N GLU A 3 23.80 -6.68 -14.56
CA GLU A 3 22.64 -6.32 -15.37
C GLU A 3 22.93 -4.98 -16.06
N ASP A 4 22.69 -4.87 -17.37
CA ASP A 4 22.86 -3.61 -18.09
C ASP A 4 21.74 -2.64 -17.69
N VAL A 5 21.98 -1.93 -16.60
CA VAL A 5 21.10 -0.93 -15.98
C VAL A 5 20.81 0.26 -16.92
N THR A 6 21.49 0.34 -18.07
CA THR A 6 21.36 1.43 -19.04
C THR A 6 20.53 1.07 -20.28
N SER A 7 20.23 -0.22 -20.47
CA SER A 7 19.44 -0.71 -21.60
C SER A 7 18.02 -0.11 -21.64
N GLU A 8 17.48 0.10 -22.83
CA GLU A 8 16.08 0.51 -23.03
C GLU A 8 15.10 -0.52 -22.44
N GLU A 9 15.43 -1.81 -22.52
CA GLU A 9 14.62 -2.88 -21.95
C GLU A 9 14.55 -2.79 -20.42
N TYR A 10 15.67 -2.43 -19.77
CA TYR A 10 15.71 -2.20 -18.33
C TYR A 10 14.84 -1.02 -17.93
N ARG A 11 14.91 0.10 -18.67
CA ARG A 11 14.08 1.29 -18.43
C ARG A 11 12.59 0.97 -18.58
N ALA A 12 12.21 0.27 -19.64
CA ALA A 12 10.83 -0.15 -19.87
C ALA A 12 10.31 -1.08 -18.76
N THR A 13 11.15 -1.99 -18.27
CA THR A 13 10.82 -2.89 -17.17
C THR A 13 10.65 -2.13 -15.86
N LYS A 14 11.55 -1.19 -15.57
CA LYS A 14 11.45 -0.31 -14.39
C LYS A 14 10.16 0.52 -14.40
N GLN A 15 9.82 1.15 -15.52
CA GLN A 15 8.58 1.92 -15.65
C GLN A 15 7.32 1.07 -15.42
N ARG A 16 7.31 -0.16 -15.93
CA ARG A 16 6.21 -1.11 -15.68
C ARG A 16 6.15 -1.49 -14.20
N LEU A 17 7.29 -1.77 -13.57
CA LEU A 17 7.36 -2.07 -12.14
C LEU A 17 6.82 -0.90 -11.30
N ASP A 18 7.26 0.32 -11.58
CA ASP A 18 6.80 1.53 -10.88
C ASP A 18 5.28 1.69 -11.01
N THR A 19 4.73 1.42 -12.21
CA THR A 19 3.28 1.45 -12.46
C THR A 19 2.54 0.39 -11.66
N VAL A 20 3.02 -0.86 -11.65
CA VAL A 20 2.39 -1.96 -10.91
C VAL A 20 2.41 -1.68 -9.41
N LEU A 21 3.53 -1.18 -8.88
CA LEU A 21 3.65 -0.81 -7.48
C LEU A 21 2.66 0.30 -7.13
N TYR A 22 2.62 1.38 -7.93
CA TYR A 22 1.70 2.49 -7.72
C TYR A 22 0.23 2.02 -7.68
N LEU A 23 -0.21 1.27 -8.69
CA LEU A 23 -1.59 0.76 -8.75
C LEU A 23 -1.92 -0.16 -7.57
N SER A 24 -0.98 -1.00 -7.15
CA SER A 24 -1.17 -1.92 -6.03
C SER A 24 -1.32 -1.18 -4.71
N ILE A 25 -0.47 -0.17 -4.48
CA ILE A 25 -0.51 0.69 -3.29
C ILE A 25 -1.82 1.49 -3.27
N ASP A 26 -2.25 2.04 -4.41
CA ASP A 26 -3.48 2.83 -4.49
C ASP A 26 -4.75 2.02 -4.29
N ALA A 27 -4.81 0.83 -4.87
CA ALA A 27 -5.89 -0.11 -4.60
C ALA A 27 -5.95 -0.50 -3.12
N ALA A 28 -4.79 -0.74 -2.47
CA ALA A 28 -4.72 -1.07 -1.05
C ALA A 28 -5.15 0.10 -0.15
N ARG A 29 -4.70 1.33 -0.47
CA ARG A 29 -5.10 2.56 0.23
C ARG A 29 -6.60 2.77 0.19
N MET A 30 -7.19 2.74 -1.02
CA MET A 30 -8.63 2.91 -1.22
C MET A 30 -9.42 1.83 -0.46
N SER A 31 -8.98 0.57 -0.55
CA SER A 31 -9.59 -0.54 0.19
C SER A 31 -9.54 -0.31 1.70
N ALA A 32 -8.40 0.14 2.24
CA ALA A 32 -8.25 0.41 3.66
C ALA A 32 -9.16 1.56 4.12
N ILE A 33 -9.30 2.64 3.34
CA ILE A 33 -10.24 3.73 3.64
C ILE A 33 -11.67 3.20 3.77
N LEU A 34 -12.11 2.39 2.81
CA LEU A 34 -13.46 1.81 2.78
C LEU A 34 -13.70 0.77 3.89
N LEU A 35 -12.64 0.13 4.38
CA LEU A 35 -12.68 -0.87 5.45
C LEU A 35 -12.64 -0.28 6.85
N GLN A 36 -12.35 1.02 7.02
CA GLN A 36 -12.37 1.69 8.33
C GLN A 36 -13.64 1.43 9.17
N PRO A 37 -14.88 1.45 8.65
CA PRO A 37 -16.08 1.15 9.45
C PRO A 37 -16.23 -0.33 9.86
N VAL A 38 -15.56 -1.26 9.17
CA VAL A 38 -15.69 -2.72 9.41
C VAL A 38 -14.54 -3.24 10.27
N VAL A 39 -13.31 -2.80 10.00
CA VAL A 39 -12.08 -3.22 10.68
C VAL A 39 -11.21 -2.00 11.02
N PRO A 40 -11.67 -1.09 11.91
CA PRO A 40 -11.05 0.23 12.12
C PRO A 40 -9.58 0.17 12.51
N GLU A 41 -9.20 -0.72 13.42
CA GLU A 41 -7.81 -0.84 13.88
C GLU A 41 -6.88 -1.37 12.79
N ALA A 42 -7.35 -2.32 11.98
CA ALA A 42 -6.59 -2.89 10.89
C ALA A 42 -6.43 -1.89 9.74
N ALA A 43 -7.53 -1.24 9.36
CA ALA A 43 -7.53 -0.19 8.36
C ALA A 43 -6.59 0.96 8.74
N LYS A 44 -6.66 1.44 9.99
CA LYS A 44 -5.74 2.47 10.50
C LYS A 44 -4.28 2.05 10.35
N LYS A 45 -3.92 0.84 10.77
CA LYS A 45 -2.55 0.32 10.64
C LYS A 45 -2.08 0.30 9.18
N ILE A 46 -2.94 -0.09 8.23
CA ILE A 46 -2.62 -0.08 6.79
C ILE A 46 -2.40 1.35 6.31
N LEU A 47 -3.28 2.29 6.65
CA LEU A 47 -3.16 3.69 6.25
C LEU A 47 -1.95 4.38 6.88
N ASP A 48 -1.60 4.03 8.12
CA ASP A 48 -0.38 4.48 8.80
C ASP A 48 0.87 3.94 8.10
N TYR A 49 0.87 2.66 7.69
CA TYR A 49 1.98 2.04 6.94
C TYR A 49 2.17 2.68 5.56
N LEU A 50 1.06 2.98 4.89
CA LEU A 50 1.04 3.70 3.62
C LEU A 50 1.30 5.20 3.76
N VAL A 51 1.52 5.69 4.99
CA VAL A 51 1.83 7.08 5.32
C VAL A 51 0.76 8.05 4.78
N VAL A 52 -0.51 7.61 4.78
CA VAL A 52 -1.66 8.41 4.33
C VAL A 52 -2.00 9.43 5.41
N PRO A 53 -2.04 10.73 5.12
CA PRO A 53 -2.42 11.77 6.07
C PRO A 53 -3.80 11.51 6.69
N GLU A 54 -4.03 11.86 7.96
CA GLU A 54 -5.30 11.56 8.66
C GLU A 54 -6.51 12.28 8.02
N ASP A 55 -6.30 13.50 7.51
CA ASP A 55 -7.28 14.30 6.77
C ASP A 55 -7.66 13.68 5.42
N LYS A 56 -6.80 12.81 4.86
CA LYS A 56 -7.01 12.11 3.58
C LYS A 56 -7.60 10.70 3.74
N ARG A 57 -8.15 10.36 4.92
CA ARG A 57 -8.76 9.05 5.20
C ARG A 57 -10.28 9.07 5.13
N SER A 58 -10.88 10.12 4.61
CA SER A 58 -12.34 10.17 4.45
C SER A 58 -12.80 9.30 3.27
N VAL A 59 -14.06 8.87 3.28
CA VAL A 59 -14.64 8.07 2.16
C VAL A 59 -14.60 8.85 0.84
N ALA A 60 -14.62 10.17 0.87
CA ALA A 60 -14.49 11.00 -0.33
C ALA A 60 -13.11 10.85 -1.00
N GLU A 61 -12.09 10.48 -0.22
CA GLU A 61 -10.71 10.27 -0.68
C GLU A 61 -10.47 8.83 -1.16
N ALA A 62 -11.48 7.95 -1.08
CA ALA A 62 -11.45 6.60 -1.64
C ALA A 62 -11.66 6.61 -3.17
N THR A 63 -10.95 7.49 -3.87
CA THR A 63 -10.89 7.54 -5.34
C THR A 63 -9.64 6.81 -5.83
N PHE A 64 -9.70 6.19 -7.00
CA PHE A 64 -8.56 5.53 -7.64
C PHE A 64 -7.85 6.50 -8.59
N LEU A 65 -6.52 6.46 -8.64
CA LEU A 65 -5.68 7.39 -9.41
C LEU A 65 -5.94 8.85 -9.02
N SER A 66 -5.99 9.14 -7.72
CA SER A 66 -6.17 10.52 -7.25
C SER A 66 -5.08 11.42 -7.84
N GLU A 67 -5.49 12.57 -8.40
CA GLU A 67 -4.57 13.57 -8.98
C GLU A 67 -3.74 14.30 -7.92
N ASP A 68 -4.09 14.11 -6.65
CA ASP A 68 -3.42 14.68 -5.50
C ASP A 68 -2.20 13.82 -5.12
N GLU A 69 -1.01 14.33 -5.44
CA GLU A 69 0.28 13.68 -5.18
C GLU A 69 0.52 13.45 -3.67
N GLU A 70 -0.18 14.17 -2.78
CA GLU A 70 -0.03 14.04 -1.33
C GLU A 70 -0.88 12.91 -0.71
N VAL A 71 -1.77 12.30 -1.50
CA VAL A 71 -2.63 11.19 -1.02
C VAL A 71 -1.82 9.92 -0.75
N MET A 72 -0.67 9.79 -1.42
CA MET A 72 0.32 8.75 -1.19
C MET A 72 1.48 9.31 -0.38
N GLY A 73 1.71 8.78 0.82
CA GLY A 73 2.82 9.25 1.63
C GLY A 73 4.18 9.01 0.98
N ASN A 74 5.11 9.94 1.20
CA ASN A 74 6.33 10.10 0.41
C ASN A 74 7.32 8.92 0.49
N VAL A 75 7.36 8.16 1.61
CA VAL A 75 8.31 7.06 1.82
C VAL A 75 7.69 5.97 2.69
N LEU A 76 7.58 4.75 2.17
CA LEU A 76 7.22 3.56 2.95
C LEU A 76 8.44 3.07 3.74
N ASP A 77 8.32 2.98 5.07
CA ASP A 77 9.34 2.34 5.91
C ASP A 77 9.22 0.81 5.83
N ASN A 78 9.81 0.23 4.79
CA ASN A 78 9.85 -1.22 4.58
C ASN A 78 10.78 -1.96 5.56
N ALA A 79 11.50 -1.24 6.46
CA ALA A 79 12.39 -1.88 7.43
C ALA A 79 11.65 -2.55 8.58
N LYS A 80 10.38 -2.17 8.83
CA LYS A 80 9.52 -2.79 9.84
C LYS A 80 8.56 -3.77 9.17
N SER A 81 8.59 -5.02 9.61
CA SER A 81 7.61 -6.03 9.18
C SER A 81 6.20 -5.57 9.56
N PHE A 82 5.36 -5.35 8.55
CA PHE A 82 3.97 -4.94 8.72
C PHE A 82 3.05 -6.16 8.62
N VAL A 83 2.41 -6.55 9.72
CA VAL A 83 1.43 -7.65 9.77
C VAL A 83 0.15 -7.19 10.44
N THR A 84 -0.85 -6.82 9.63
CA THR A 84 -2.16 -6.38 10.13
C THR A 84 -3.05 -7.53 10.58
N PHE A 85 -3.03 -8.62 9.81
CA PHE A 85 -3.91 -9.76 10.00
C PHE A 85 -3.07 -11.01 10.31
N PRO A 86 -2.79 -11.29 11.60
CA PRO A 86 -2.07 -12.50 11.98
C PRO A 86 -2.92 -13.73 11.69
N LYS A 87 -2.27 -14.81 11.23
CA LYS A 87 -2.96 -16.08 11.00
C LYS A 87 -3.44 -16.67 12.32
N ILE A 88 -4.73 -16.98 12.42
CA ILE A 88 -5.30 -17.66 13.59
C ILE A 88 -4.76 -19.09 13.65
N GLN A 89 -4.05 -19.42 14.73
CA GLN A 89 -3.66 -20.80 15.01
C GLN A 89 -4.83 -21.51 15.72
N LYS A 90 -5.41 -22.52 15.05
CA LYS A 90 -6.44 -23.36 15.66
C LYS A 90 -5.76 -24.22 16.73
N GLN A 91 -6.05 -24.01 18.00
CA GLN A 91 -5.63 -24.91 19.09
C GLN A 91 -6.21 -26.29 18.76
N ARG A 92 -5.34 -27.25 18.40
CA ARG A 92 -5.73 -28.66 18.36
C ARG A 92 -5.90 -29.08 19.81
N HIS A 93 -7.14 -29.05 20.30
CA HIS A 93 -7.47 -29.79 21.51
C HIS A 93 -7.21 -31.27 21.21
N ALA A 94 -6.20 -31.82 21.89
CA ALA A 94 -5.92 -33.24 21.97
C ALA A 94 -6.83 -33.88 23.02
#